data_AF-A0A1G2NA48-F1
#
_entry.id   AF-A0A1G2NA48-F1
#
_cell.length_a   1.000
_cell.length_b   1.000
_cell.length_c   1.000
_cell.angle_alpha   90.00
_cell.angle_beta   90.00
_cell.angle_gamma   90.00
#
_symmetry.space_group_name_H-M   'P 1'
#
loop_
_entity.id
_entity.type
_entity.pdbx_description
1 polymer ?
#
loop_
_entity_poly.entity_id
_entity_poly.type
_entity_poly.pdbx_seq_one_letter_code
_entity_poly.pdbx_strand_id
1 'polypeptide(L)'
;MENIDKNYDELLQSEGGMFLMELETAMRSAEELIAASTVDESLKKKCLEILHSLHDAAKDDPEQIDPYNLARVCMIQLTDILNDTDGEQSTLYNALKEIVLRARNSAKKWPWPPASPNS
;
A
#
# COMPACT_ATOMS: atom_id res chain seq x y z
N MET A 1 -2.43 -31.18 7.96
CA MET A 1 -2.57 -30.09 6.99
C MET A 1 -3.51 -29.09 7.62
N GLU A 2 -2.99 -28.17 8.42
CA GLU A 2 -3.78 -27.15 9.10
C GLU A 2 -2.79 -26.08 9.57
N ASN A 3 -2.94 -24.85 9.07
CA ASN A 3 -2.48 -23.57 9.63
C ASN A 3 -2.45 -22.43 8.59
N ILE A 4 -3.18 -22.53 7.48
CA ILE A 4 -3.31 -21.38 6.56
C ILE A 4 -4.46 -20.45 7.01
N ASP A 5 -5.55 -20.99 7.56
CA ASP A 5 -6.72 -20.18 7.93
C ASP A 5 -6.53 -19.31 9.19
N LYS A 6 -5.77 -19.77 10.20
CA LYS A 6 -5.61 -19.01 11.46
C LYS A 6 -4.88 -17.68 11.27
N ASN A 7 -3.89 -17.63 10.38
CA ASN A 7 -3.12 -16.41 10.14
C ASN A 7 -3.91 -15.37 9.34
N TYR A 8 -4.83 -15.83 8.47
CA TYR A 8 -5.69 -14.96 7.65
C TYR A 8 -6.79 -14.30 8.49
N ASP A 9 -7.46 -15.09 9.34
CA ASP A 9 -8.50 -14.57 10.24
C ASP A 9 -7.93 -13.65 11.32
N GLU A 10 -6.65 -13.79 11.71
CA GLU A 10 -5.94 -12.89 12.62
C GLU A 10 -5.58 -11.56 11.94
N LEU A 11 -5.12 -11.59 10.68
CA LEU A 11 -4.86 -10.38 9.88
C LEU A 11 -6.13 -9.54 9.63
N LEU A 12 -7.30 -10.18 9.53
CA LEU A 12 -8.58 -9.48 9.37
C LEU A 12 -9.05 -8.74 10.64
N GLN A 13 -8.32 -8.78 11.75
CA GLN A 13 -8.79 -8.19 13.03
C GLN A 13 -8.32 -6.75 13.26
N SER A 14 -7.53 -6.18 12.36
CA SER A 14 -6.96 -4.84 12.51
C SER A 14 -7.08 -4.01 11.23
N GLU A 15 -7.09 -2.68 11.35
CA GLU A 15 -6.98 -1.79 10.19
C GLU A 15 -5.70 -2.08 9.38
N GLY A 16 -4.57 -2.33 10.04
CA GLY A 16 -3.30 -2.58 9.35
C GLY A 16 -3.26 -3.93 8.63
N GLY A 17 -3.84 -4.99 9.18
CA GLY A 17 -3.95 -6.27 8.46
C GLY A 17 -4.93 -6.21 7.28
N MET A 18 -6.02 -5.44 7.41
CA MET A 18 -6.93 -5.17 6.29
C MET A 18 -6.31 -4.31 5.20
N PHE A 19 -5.49 -3.34 5.59
CA PHE A 19 -4.69 -2.55 4.67
C PHE A 19 -3.72 -3.45 3.90
N LEU A 20 -2.99 -4.33 4.58
CA LEU A 20 -2.06 -5.28 3.97
C LEU A 20 -2.76 -6.18 2.95
N MET A 21 -3.89 -6.80 3.29
CA MET A 21 -4.61 -7.70 2.38
C MET A 21 -5.11 -7.01 1.11
N GLU A 22 -5.65 -5.80 1.26
CA GLU A 22 -6.14 -5.02 0.11
C GLU A 22 -4.97 -4.48 -0.73
N LEU A 23 -3.86 -4.15 -0.09
CA LEU A 23 -2.63 -3.79 -0.77
C LEU A 23 -2.07 -4.97 -1.56
N GLU A 24 -1.94 -6.16 -0.97
CA GLU A 24 -1.50 -7.40 -1.65
C GLU A 24 -2.34 -7.68 -2.91
N THR A 25 -3.66 -7.51 -2.81
CA THR A 25 -4.58 -7.69 -3.94
C THR A 25 -4.34 -6.64 -5.04
N ALA A 26 -4.06 -5.39 -4.64
CA ALA A 26 -3.89 -4.28 -5.57
C ALA A 26 -2.47 -4.15 -6.15
N MET A 27 -1.46 -4.75 -5.50
CA MET A 27 -0.05 -4.69 -5.91
C MET A 27 0.15 -5.22 -7.34
N ARG A 28 -0.50 -6.34 -7.69
CA ARG A 28 -0.40 -6.88 -9.06
C ARG A 28 -0.91 -5.88 -10.10
N SER A 29 -2.03 -5.20 -9.83
CA SER A 29 -2.55 -4.16 -10.72
C SER A 29 -1.61 -2.96 -10.81
N ALA A 30 -0.97 -2.58 -9.70
CA ALA A 30 0.02 -1.50 -9.71
C ALA A 30 1.25 -1.85 -10.56
N GLU A 31 1.76 -3.08 -10.43
CA GLU A 31 2.90 -3.58 -11.22
C GLU A 31 2.58 -3.61 -12.73
N GLU A 32 1.38 -4.07 -13.10
CA GLU A 32 0.90 -4.07 -14.48
C GLU A 32 0.77 -2.64 -15.05
N LEU A 33 0.23 -1.70 -14.28
CA LEU A 33 0.12 -0.30 -14.67
C LEU A 33 1.49 0.35 -14.88
N ILE A 34 2.44 0.10 -13.97
CA ILE A 34 3.81 0.61 -14.09
C ILE A 34 4.47 0.04 -15.35
N ALA A 35 4.36 -1.27 -15.58
CA ALA A 35 4.94 -1.92 -16.74
C ALA A 35 4.38 -1.38 -18.06
N ALA A 36 3.06 -1.16 -18.13
CA ALA A 36 2.38 -0.65 -19.31
C ALA A 36 2.60 0.85 -19.59
N SER A 37 2.99 1.63 -18.57
CA SER A 37 3.20 3.07 -18.72
C SER A 37 4.37 3.41 -19.65
N THR A 38 4.33 4.59 -20.25
CA THR A 38 5.45 5.10 -21.08
C THR A 38 6.49 5.91 -20.29
N VAL A 39 6.34 5.96 -18.96
CA VAL A 39 7.27 6.62 -18.04
C VAL A 39 8.67 6.02 -18.16
N ASP A 40 9.71 6.83 -17.93
CA ASP A 40 11.10 6.37 -17.93
C ASP A 40 11.32 5.17 -17.01
N GLU A 41 12.09 4.18 -17.47
CA GLU A 41 12.34 2.92 -16.74
C GLU A 41 12.98 3.15 -15.36
N SER A 42 13.80 4.20 -15.19
CA SER A 42 14.38 4.54 -13.88
C SER A 42 13.32 5.02 -12.89
N LEU A 43 12.29 5.73 -13.36
CA LEU A 43 11.16 6.18 -12.55
C LEU A 43 10.21 5.02 -12.25
N LYS A 44 9.92 4.16 -13.24
CA LYS A 44 9.15 2.92 -13.03
C LYS A 44 9.76 2.06 -11.92
N LYS A 45 11.08 1.87 -11.95
CA LYS A 45 11.80 1.13 -10.93
C LYS A 45 11.61 1.74 -9.54
N LYS A 46 11.71 3.07 -9.41
CA LYS A 46 11.48 3.77 -8.13
C LYS A 46 10.03 3.64 -7.64
N CYS A 47 9.05 3.69 -8.55
CA CYS A 47 7.65 3.43 -8.19
C CYS A 47 7.48 2.04 -7.57
N LEU A 48 8.06 1.01 -8.19
CA LEU A 48 8.03 -0.35 -7.66
C LEU A 48 8.71 -0.44 -6.30
N GLU A 49 9.91 0.14 -6.15
CA GLU A 49 10.65 0.16 -4.88
C GLU A 49 9.83 0.83 -3.75
N ILE A 50 9.11 1.92 -4.03
CA ILE A 50 8.22 2.59 -3.07
C ILE A 50 7.03 1.70 -2.69
N LEU A 51 6.37 1.09 -3.66
CA LEU A 51 5.20 0.24 -3.41
C LEU A 51 5.57 -1.05 -2.68
N HIS A 52 6.69 -1.67 -3.02
CA HIS A 52 7.23 -2.82 -2.27
C HIS A 52 7.63 -2.41 -0.86
N SER A 53 8.24 -1.23 -0.66
CA SER A 53 8.55 -0.73 0.68
C SER A 53 7.29 -0.48 1.52
N LEU A 54 6.22 0.05 0.91
CA LEU A 54 4.92 0.22 1.56
C LEU A 54 4.35 -1.14 1.99
N HIS A 55 4.37 -2.12 1.09
CA HIS A 55 3.90 -3.46 1.34
C HIS A 55 4.69 -4.15 2.45
N ASP A 56 6.03 -4.10 2.40
CA ASP A 56 6.89 -4.72 3.40
C ASP A 56 6.72 -4.06 4.77
N ALA A 57 6.59 -2.73 4.82
CA ALA A 57 6.26 -2.02 6.06
C ALA A 57 4.88 -2.42 6.60
N ALA A 58 3.90 -2.67 5.72
CA ALA A 58 2.59 -3.13 6.13
C ALA A 58 2.60 -4.58 6.65
N LYS A 59 3.53 -5.38 6.16
CA LYS A 59 3.67 -6.81 6.47
C LYS A 59 4.48 -7.09 7.73
N ASP A 60 5.47 -6.26 8.04
CA ASP A 60 6.40 -6.49 9.16
C ASP A 60 5.68 -6.46 10.52
N ASP A 61 4.78 -5.47 10.71
CA ASP A 61 3.99 -5.34 11.94
C ASP A 61 2.59 -4.74 11.67
N PRO A 62 1.66 -5.51 11.07
CA PRO A 62 0.34 -5.04 10.69
C PRO A 62 -0.53 -4.58 11.86
N GLU A 63 -0.17 -4.90 13.10
CA GLU A 63 -0.92 -4.48 14.29
C GLU A 63 -0.52 -3.09 14.80
N GLN A 64 0.70 -2.63 14.52
CA GLN A 64 1.23 -1.35 15.01
C GLN A 64 1.23 -0.23 13.97
N ILE A 65 0.96 -0.56 12.71
CA ILE A 65 1.02 0.40 11.60
C ILE A 65 -0.25 1.19 11.43
N ASP A 66 -0.11 2.48 11.10
CA ASP A 66 -1.21 3.36 10.70
C ASP A 66 -1.32 3.39 9.17
N PRO A 67 -2.35 2.74 8.56
CA PRO A 67 -2.61 2.79 7.13
C PRO A 67 -2.69 4.20 6.58
N TYR A 68 -3.17 5.17 7.37
CA TYR A 68 -3.23 6.56 6.93
C TYR A 68 -1.84 7.16 6.82
N ASN A 69 -1.00 6.98 7.83
CA ASN A 69 0.36 7.50 7.80
C ASN A 69 1.21 6.79 6.74
N LEU A 70 1.11 5.47 6.61
CA LEU A 70 1.80 4.68 5.57
C LEU A 70 1.37 5.10 4.16
N ALA A 71 0.06 5.18 3.90
CA ALA A 71 -0.46 5.66 2.62
C ALA A 71 0.02 7.08 2.32
N ARG A 72 0.03 7.97 3.33
CA ARG A 72 0.52 9.35 3.18
C ARG A 72 2.00 9.38 2.82
N VAL A 73 2.84 8.62 3.51
CA VAL A 73 4.29 8.54 3.24
C VAL A 73 4.54 8.01 1.82
N CYS A 74 3.87 6.93 1.42
CA CYS A 74 3.95 6.40 0.06
C CYS A 74 3.55 7.45 -0.98
N MET A 75 2.43 8.16 -0.79
CA MET A 75 1.99 9.20 -1.73
C MET A 75 2.98 10.37 -1.82
N ILE A 76 3.62 10.76 -0.72
CA ILE A 76 4.67 11.80 -0.73
C ILE A 76 5.84 11.32 -1.58
N GLN A 77 6.35 10.12 -1.33
CA GLN A 77 7.48 9.56 -2.09
C GLN A 77 7.15 9.43 -3.59
N LEU A 78 5.94 8.98 -3.93
CA LEU A 78 5.48 8.91 -5.32
C LEU A 78 5.40 10.30 -5.96
N THR A 79 4.93 11.32 -5.23
CA THR A 79 4.87 12.71 -5.72
C THR A 79 6.27 13.26 -5.99
N ASP A 80 7.25 12.91 -5.15
CA ASP A 80 8.63 13.38 -5.29
C ASP A 80 9.31 12.84 -6.57
N ILE A 81 8.94 11.63 -7.01
CA ILE A 81 9.51 10.98 -8.20
C ILE A 81 8.68 11.18 -9.47
N LEU A 82 7.35 11.30 -9.36
CA LEU A 82 6.41 11.54 -10.45
C LEU A 82 5.89 12.98 -10.34
N ASN A 83 6.76 13.94 -10.66
CA ASN A 83 6.52 15.36 -10.37
C ASN A 83 6.04 16.18 -11.58
N ASP A 84 5.87 15.54 -12.74
CA ASP A 84 5.34 16.18 -13.93
C ASP A 84 3.83 16.41 -13.81
N THR A 85 3.34 17.59 -14.14
CA THR A 85 1.95 17.99 -13.85
C THR A 85 0.94 17.55 -14.90
N ASP A 86 1.35 17.45 -16.18
CA ASP A 86 0.44 17.28 -17.32
C ASP A 86 0.86 16.17 -18.30
N GLY A 87 1.62 15.17 -17.82
CA GLY A 87 2.14 14.07 -18.63
C GLY A 87 1.75 12.68 -18.15
N GLU A 88 2.34 11.66 -18.78
CA GLU A 88 2.17 10.25 -18.39
C GLU A 88 2.53 10.00 -16.92
N GLN A 89 3.51 10.73 -16.37
CA GLN A 89 3.86 10.60 -14.94
C GLN A 89 2.69 11.01 -14.03
N SER A 90 1.94 12.06 -14.38
CA SER A 90 0.74 12.50 -13.65
C SER A 90 -0.36 11.43 -13.73
N THR A 91 -0.56 10.84 -14.91
CA THR A 91 -1.50 9.73 -15.10
C THR A 91 -1.12 8.52 -14.25
N LEU A 92 0.15 8.10 -14.29
CA LEU A 92 0.66 6.99 -13.48
C LEU A 92 0.53 7.30 -11.99
N TYR A 93 0.92 8.50 -11.55
CA TYR A 93 0.79 8.93 -10.16
C TYR A 93 -0.65 8.83 -9.68
N ASN A 94 -1.61 9.36 -10.44
CA ASN A 94 -3.02 9.32 -10.05
C ASN A 94 -3.54 7.88 -9.96
N ALA A 95 -3.16 7.00 -10.90
CA ALA A 95 -3.56 5.60 -10.86
C ALA A 95 -2.97 4.86 -9.63
N LEU A 96 -1.69 5.06 -9.34
CA LEU A 96 -1.03 4.47 -8.16
C LEU A 96 -1.60 5.03 -6.85
N LYS A 97 -1.87 6.33 -6.81
CA LYS A 97 -2.54 7.01 -5.69
C LYS A 97 -3.92 6.41 -5.43
N GLU A 98 -4.73 6.16 -6.46
CA GLU A 98 -6.04 5.54 -6.30
C GLU A 98 -5.96 4.13 -5.69
N ILE A 99 -4.97 3.33 -6.10
CA ILE A 99 -4.69 2.01 -5.53
C ILE A 99 -4.40 2.11 -4.03
N VAL A 100 -3.44 2.96 -3.64
CA VAL A 100 -3.05 3.12 -2.23
C VAL A 100 -4.21 3.68 -1.40
N LEU A 101 -4.96 4.64 -1.94
CA LEU A 101 -6.12 5.22 -1.26
C LEU A 101 -7.26 4.21 -1.11
N ARG A 102 -7.46 3.31 -2.07
CA ARG A 102 -8.45 2.24 -1.98
C ARG A 102 -8.11 1.28 -0.84
N ALA A 103 -6.87 0.81 -0.78
CA ALA A 103 -6.40 -0.05 0.32
C ALA A 103 -6.51 0.66 1.69
N ARG A 104 -6.16 1.94 1.76
CA ARG A 104 -6.36 2.73 2.98
C ARG A 104 -7.84 2.86 3.35
N ASN A 105 -8.71 3.10 2.38
CA ASN A 105 -10.13 3.34 2.63
C ASN A 105 -10.90 2.07 3.02
N SER A 106 -10.47 0.89 2.56
CA SER A 106 -11.02 -0.39 3.01
C SER A 106 -10.67 -0.67 4.47
N ALA A 107 -9.46 -0.31 4.90
CA ALA A 107 -9.00 -0.46 6.28
C ALA A 107 -9.84 0.33 7.30
N LYS A 108 -10.33 1.53 6.97
CA LYS A 108 -11.08 2.42 7.89
C LYS A 108 -12.32 1.82 8.55
N LYS A 109 -12.86 0.74 7.99
CA LYS A 109 -14.06 0.08 8.49
C LYS A 109 -13.76 -0.94 9.59
N TRP A 110 -12.49 -1.17 9.87
CA TRP A 110 -12.01 -2.18 10.78
C TRP A 110 -11.53 -1.56 12.08
N PRO A 111 -11.61 -2.30 13.19
CA PRO A 111 -11.12 -1.79 14.45
C PRO A 111 -9.62 -1.53 14.34
N TRP A 112 -9.22 -0.32 14.71
CA TRP A 112 -7.84 -0.07 15.05
C TRP A 112 -7.51 -0.90 16.29
N PRO A 113 -6.50 -1.79 16.27
CA PRO A 113 -6.16 -2.51 17.48
C PRO A 113 -5.80 -1.45 18.53
N PRO A 114 -6.48 -1.42 19.68
CA PRO A 114 -6.10 -0.51 20.75
C PRO A 114 -4.66 -0.84 21.13
N ALA A 115 -3.83 0.18 21.34
CA ALA A 115 -2.50 -0.01 21.91
C ALA A 115 -2.63 -0.97 23.10
N SER A 116 -1.93 -2.11 23.05
CA SER A 116 -1.96 -3.10 24.13
C SER A 116 -1.72 -2.37 25.45
N PRO A 117 -2.67 -2.36 26.40
CA PRO A 117 -2.62 -1.46 27.55
C PRO A 117 -1.57 -1.87 28.60
N ASN A 118 -0.73 -2.89 28.33
CA ASN A 118 0.26 -3.40 29.27
C ASN A 118 1.59 -3.70 28.55
N SER A 119 2.58 -2.81 28.75
CA SER A 119 4.02 -3.13 28.77
C SER A 119 4.57 -2.75 30.14
#